data_AF-A0A9E1XZ18-F1
#
_entry.id   AF-A0A9E1XZ18-F1
#
_cell.length_a   1.000
_cell.length_b   1.000
_cell.length_c   1.000
_cell.angle_alpha   90.00
_cell.angle_beta   90.00
_cell.angle_gamma   90.00
#
_symmetry.space_group_name_H-M   'P 1'
#
loop_
_entity.id
_entity.type
_entity.pdbx_description
1 polymer ?
#
loop_
_entity_poly.entity_id
_entity_poly.type
_entity_poly.pdbx_seq_one_letter_code
_entity_poly.pdbx_strand_id
1 'polypeptide(L)'
;MKNMKTLLILVANSSSAHFFEVEGLGKKINKIKSLSNELGRAHPGDINADKQGRGHSSSGTATHSKERSVSPHRHQEQVWAKQLAKELSSYSTFEEFALVAPPQFLGELRHALSSHKAIEKLVVKEIAKDFPDTLTEAKMTEKLCKAFDLWNR
;
A
#
# COMPACT_ATOMS: atom_id res chain seq x y z
N MET A 1 0.40 10.98 33.61
CA MET A 1 1.31 10.74 32.48
C MET A 1 0.52 11.03 31.21
N LYS A 2 0.89 12.03 30.39
CA LYS A 2 0.20 12.25 29.11
C LYS A 2 0.74 11.17 28.17
N ASN A 3 0.00 10.07 27.96
CA ASN A 3 0.37 9.07 26.97
C ASN A 3 0.51 9.81 25.63
N MET A 4 1.74 9.94 25.15
CA MET A 4 2.01 10.58 23.88
C MET A 4 1.59 9.59 22.81
N LYS A 5 0.38 9.77 22.26
CA LYS A 5 -0.09 8.97 21.14
C LYS A 5 0.92 9.00 20.00
N THR A 6 1.46 7.83 19.67
CA THR A 6 2.34 7.62 18.51
C THR A 6 1.48 7.18 17.33
N LEU A 7 1.50 7.99 16.27
CA LEU A 7 0.82 7.70 15.01
C LEU A 7 1.84 7.21 13.99
N LEU A 8 1.57 6.06 13.37
CA LEU A 8 2.34 5.58 12.23
C LEU A 8 1.60 5.86 10.92
N ILE A 9 2.25 6.58 10.01
CA ILE A 9 1.73 6.85 8.67
C ILE A 9 2.44 5.96 7.67
N LEU A 10 1.68 5.11 6.97
CA LEU A 10 2.12 4.39 5.79
C LEU A 10 1.78 5.20 4.55
N VAL A 11 2.79 5.65 3.82
CA VAL A 11 2.67 6.18 2.46
C VAL A 11 3.06 5.08 1.49
N ALA A 12 2.17 4.62 0.64
CA ALA A 12 2.46 3.51 -0.26
C ALA A 12 1.80 3.65 -1.63
N ASN A 13 2.46 3.11 -2.64
CA ASN A 13 1.94 2.93 -4.00
C ASN A 13 2.32 1.52 -4.50
N SER A 14 2.08 1.24 -5.78
CA SER A 14 2.38 -0.08 -6.38
C SER A 14 3.89 -0.42 -6.41
N SER A 15 4.76 0.57 -6.21
CA SER A 15 6.22 0.44 -6.40
C SER A 15 7.06 0.68 -5.15
N SER A 16 6.57 1.45 -4.18
CA SER A 16 7.29 1.78 -2.95
C SER A 16 6.35 2.03 -1.77
N ALA A 17 6.92 1.96 -0.58
CA ALA A 17 6.26 2.27 0.68
C ALA A 17 7.22 2.96 1.65
N HIS A 18 6.74 3.95 2.38
CA HIS A 18 7.48 4.70 3.38
C HIS A 18 6.67 4.79 4.66
N PHE A 19 7.34 4.52 5.79
CA PHE A 19 6.75 4.58 7.11
C PHE A 19 7.25 5.83 7.81
N PHE A 20 6.32 6.64 8.30
CA PHE A 20 6.60 7.85 9.06
C PHE A 20 6.01 7.71 10.46
N GLU A 21 6.83 7.97 11.46
CA GLU A 21 6.39 8.10 12.84
C GLU A 21 6.07 9.57 13.12
N VAL A 22 4.92 9.81 13.74
CA VAL A 22 4.50 11.12 14.22
C VAL A 22 4.50 11.11 15.75
N GLU A 23 5.33 12.00 16.32
CA GLU A 23 5.50 12.16 17.76
C GLU A 23 4.97 13.52 18.25
N GLY A 24 4.69 13.59 19.56
CA GLY A 24 4.47 14.84 20.25
C GLY A 24 3.27 15.65 19.75
N LEU A 25 2.17 14.98 19.40
CA LEU A 25 0.93 15.58 18.85
C LEU A 25 1.11 16.23 17.46
N GLY A 26 1.97 15.68 16.59
CA GLY A 26 2.18 16.24 15.24
C GLY A 26 3.33 17.24 15.14
N LYS A 27 4.06 17.45 16.24
CA LYS A 27 5.20 18.37 16.30
C LYS A 27 6.44 17.84 15.59
N LYS A 28 6.58 16.52 15.50
CA LYS A 28 7.68 15.86 14.81
C LYS A 28 7.14 14.72 13.95
N ILE A 29 7.66 14.63 12.73
CA ILE A 29 7.41 13.55 11.81
C ILE A 29 8.74 13.09 11.24
N ASN A 30 9.05 11.81 11.39
CA ASN A 30 10.31 11.23 10.99
C ASN A 30 10.06 10.01 10.11
N LYS A 31 10.78 9.89 8.99
CA LYS A 31 10.75 8.65 8.20
C LYS A 31 11.58 7.60 8.92
N ILE A 32 10.95 6.48 9.27
CA ILE A 32 11.60 5.40 10.02
C ILE A 32 11.98 4.20 9.14
N LYS A 33 11.25 4.00 8.03
CA LYS A 33 11.51 2.89 7.11
C LYS A 33 11.05 3.21 5.69
N SER A 34 11.72 2.62 4.71
CA SER A 34 11.32 2.66 3.31
C SER A 34 11.51 1.28 2.71
N LEU A 35 10.54 0.83 1.92
CA LEU A 35 10.54 -0.44 1.23
C LEU A 35 10.25 -0.20 -0.25
N SER A 36 10.94 -0.93 -1.11
CA SER A 36 10.65 -0.99 -2.54
C SER A 36 9.95 -2.29 -2.89
N ASN A 37 8.95 -2.23 -3.75
CA ASN A 37 8.35 -3.42 -4.33
C ASN A 37 9.28 -3.96 -5.44
N GLU A 38 10.20 -4.85 -5.07
CA GLU A 38 11.16 -5.45 -6.00
C GLU A 38 10.44 -6.27 -7.09
N LEU A 39 9.30 -6.89 -6.74
CA LEU A 39 8.45 -7.62 -7.69
C LEU A 39 7.80 -6.71 -8.74
N GLY A 40 7.57 -5.43 -8.40
CA GLY A 40 7.07 -4.41 -9.33
C GLY A 40 8.15 -3.88 -10.29
N ARG A 41 9.43 -3.94 -9.91
CA ARG A 41 10.55 -3.52 -10.78
C ARG A 41 10.98 -4.60 -11.78
N ALA A 42 10.77 -5.87 -11.46
CA ALA A 42 11.30 -6.99 -12.25
C ALA A 42 10.56 -7.28 -13.57
N HIS A 43 9.36 -6.72 -13.82
CA HIS A 43 8.50 -7.18 -14.92
C HIS A 43 7.82 -6.14 -15.84
N PRO A 44 8.46 -5.02 -16.26
CA PRO A 44 7.98 -4.33 -17.46
C PRO A 44 8.35 -5.07 -18.77
N GLY A 45 9.30 -6.03 -18.73
CA GLY A 45 9.87 -6.66 -19.94
C GLY A 45 9.33 -8.04 -20.34
N ASP A 46 8.62 -8.75 -19.45
CA ASP A 46 8.21 -10.15 -19.69
C ASP A 46 6.78 -10.30 -20.24
N ILE A 47 6.07 -9.19 -20.48
CA ILE A 47 4.83 -9.21 -21.28
C ILE A 47 5.17 -9.16 -22.77
N ASN A 48 6.14 -9.96 -23.21
CA ASN A 48 6.25 -10.37 -24.60
C ASN A 48 5.51 -11.70 -24.74
N ALA A 49 4.21 -11.57 -25.02
CA ALA A 49 3.40 -12.64 -25.55
C ALA A 49 3.94 -13.05 -26.95
N ASP A 50 5.05 -13.79 -27.00
CA ASP A 50 5.47 -14.46 -28.23
C ASP A 50 5.11 -15.95 -28.18
N LYS A 51 3.99 -16.24 -28.87
CA LYS A 51 3.72 -17.40 -29.73
C LYS A 51 4.12 -18.82 -29.28
N GLN A 52 3.14 -19.72 -29.25
CA GLN A 52 2.87 -20.68 -30.35
C GLN A 52 1.77 -21.69 -30.01
N GLY A 53 0.97 -22.04 -31.03
CA GLY A 53 -0.02 -23.12 -30.98
C GLY A 53 -0.97 -23.12 -32.17
N ARG A 54 -0.46 -23.34 -33.38
CA ARG A 54 -1.28 -23.69 -34.57
C ARG A 54 -1.98 -25.03 -34.31
N GLY A 55 -3.28 -25.14 -34.64
CA GLY A 55 -3.91 -26.43 -34.96
C GLY A 55 -5.42 -26.56 -34.65
N HIS A 56 -6.24 -26.42 -35.70
CA HIS A 56 -7.48 -27.16 -36.00
C HIS A 56 -8.68 -27.20 -35.00
N SER A 57 -9.80 -26.65 -35.46
CA SER A 57 -11.22 -27.04 -35.31
C SER A 57 -11.68 -28.00 -34.20
N SER A 58 -12.70 -27.59 -33.43
CA SER A 58 -14.14 -27.88 -33.66
C SER A 58 -14.93 -27.86 -32.34
N SER A 59 -16.13 -27.26 -32.41
CA SER A 59 -17.36 -27.59 -31.66
C SER A 59 -17.25 -28.05 -30.20
N GLY A 60 -17.68 -27.20 -29.25
CA GLY A 60 -18.00 -27.67 -27.91
C GLY A 60 -18.33 -26.54 -26.95
N THR A 61 -19.62 -26.38 -26.64
CA THR A 61 -20.14 -25.57 -25.55
C THR A 61 -19.42 -25.91 -24.25
N ALA A 62 -18.56 -24.99 -23.78
CA ALA A 62 -17.86 -25.14 -22.52
C ALA A 62 -18.15 -23.91 -21.66
N THR A 63 -19.19 -24.02 -20.83
CA THR A 63 -19.43 -23.12 -19.69
C THR A 63 -18.31 -23.34 -18.68
N HIS A 64 -17.29 -22.47 -18.68
CA HIS A 64 -16.26 -22.48 -17.65
C HIS A 64 -16.10 -21.11 -17.02
N SER A 65 -16.47 -21.08 -15.74
CA SER A 65 -15.77 -20.40 -14.66
C SER A 65 -15.46 -18.92 -14.87
N LYS A 66 -16.29 -18.08 -14.24
CA LYS A 66 -15.96 -16.72 -13.82
C LYS A 66 -14.85 -16.73 -12.75
N GLU A 67 -13.75 -17.41 -12.98
CA GLU A 67 -12.52 -17.12 -12.25
C GLU A 67 -12.08 -15.75 -12.76
N ARG A 68 -12.31 -14.73 -11.95
CA ARG A 68 -11.93 -13.34 -12.25
C ARG A 68 -10.44 -13.37 -12.62
N SER A 69 -10.13 -13.24 -13.91
CA SER A 69 -8.76 -13.12 -14.38
C SER A 69 -8.21 -11.82 -13.79
N VAL A 70 -7.55 -11.93 -12.63
CA VAL A 70 -6.85 -10.81 -12.00
C VAL A 70 -5.65 -10.54 -12.89
N SER A 71 -5.60 -9.36 -13.52
CA SER A 71 -4.44 -8.97 -14.34
C SER A 71 -3.15 -9.15 -13.53
N PRO A 72 -2.03 -9.57 -14.15
CA PRO A 72 -0.75 -9.74 -13.46
C PRO A 72 -0.35 -8.53 -12.60
N HIS A 73 -0.60 -7.31 -13.11
CA HIS A 73 -0.38 -6.06 -12.37
C HIS A 73 -1.16 -5.99 -11.05
N ARG A 74 -2.48 -6.22 -11.10
CA ARG A 74 -3.32 -6.23 -9.90
C ARG A 74 -2.94 -7.35 -8.93
N HIS A 75 -2.50 -8.51 -9.44
CA HIS A 75 -2.00 -9.57 -8.58
C HIS A 75 -0.71 -9.15 -7.84
N GLN A 76 0.21 -8.46 -8.52
CA GLN A 76 1.40 -7.87 -7.89
C GLN A 76 1.03 -6.84 -6.82
N GLU A 77 0.06 -5.96 -7.08
CA GLU A 77 -0.45 -5.01 -6.09
C GLU A 77 -1.04 -5.72 -4.86
N GLN A 78 -1.78 -6.82 -5.05
CA GLN A 78 -2.31 -7.64 -3.95
C GLN A 78 -1.22 -8.27 -3.09
N VAL A 79 -0.19 -8.84 -3.72
CA VAL A 79 0.95 -9.41 -3.02
C VAL A 79 1.68 -8.31 -2.24
N TRP A 80 1.89 -7.15 -2.86
CA TRP A 80 2.53 -6.01 -2.22
C TRP A 80 1.75 -5.49 -1.02
N ALA A 81 0.43 -5.29 -1.17
CA ALA A 81 -0.45 -4.88 -0.07
C ALA A 81 -0.41 -5.86 1.11
N LYS A 82 -0.36 -7.18 0.85
CA LYS A 82 -0.21 -8.21 1.90
C LYS A 82 1.12 -8.12 2.64
N GLN A 83 2.21 -7.86 1.92
CA GLN A 83 3.53 -7.66 2.54
C GLN A 83 3.52 -6.42 3.45
N LEU A 84 2.93 -5.31 2.99
CA LEU A 84 2.81 -4.09 3.78
C LEU A 84 1.90 -4.26 5.01
N ALA A 85 0.79 -5.00 4.90
CA ALA A 85 -0.07 -5.30 6.04
C ALA A 85 0.65 -6.15 7.09
N LYS A 86 1.45 -7.14 6.66
CA LYS A 86 2.30 -7.93 7.55
C LYS A 86 3.36 -7.05 8.22
N GLU A 87 4.00 -6.16 7.46
CA GLU A 87 4.99 -5.22 7.99
C GLU A 87 4.36 -4.28 9.03
N LEU A 88 3.19 -3.71 8.75
CA LEU A 88 2.43 -2.89 9.70
C LEU A 88 2.15 -3.62 11.02
N SER A 89 1.90 -4.93 10.97
CA SER A 89 1.65 -5.71 12.19
C SER A 89 2.87 -5.80 13.13
N SER A 90 4.09 -5.59 12.61
CA SER A 90 5.31 -5.53 13.43
C SER A 90 5.42 -4.24 14.25
N TYR A 91 4.66 -3.21 13.88
CA TYR A 91 4.57 -1.92 14.58
C TYR A 91 3.43 -1.89 15.60
N SER A 92 3.14 -3.02 16.25
CA SER A 92 2.04 -3.16 17.22
C SER A 92 2.16 -2.26 18.47
N THR A 93 3.31 -1.60 18.67
CA THR A 93 3.53 -0.60 19.72
C THR A 93 2.87 0.75 19.43
N PHE A 94 2.46 1.01 18.19
CA PHE A 94 1.78 2.24 17.80
C PHE A 94 0.29 2.16 18.13
N GLU A 95 -0.26 3.26 18.63
CA GLU A 95 -1.66 3.34 19.05
C GLU A 95 -2.60 3.69 17.90
N GLU A 96 -2.10 4.37 16.87
CA GLU A 96 -2.89 4.83 15.72
C GLU A 96 -2.10 4.63 14.43
N PHE A 97 -2.80 4.29 13.35
CA PHE A 97 -2.25 4.14 12.01
C PHE A 97 -2.98 5.05 11.03
N ALA A 98 -2.26 5.52 10.02
CA ALA A 98 -2.86 6.18 8.88
C ALA A 98 -2.28 5.68 7.56
N LEU A 99 -3.13 5.62 6.54
CA LEU A 99 -2.77 5.11 5.22
C LEU A 99 -2.86 6.23 4.20
N VAL A 100 -1.83 6.38 3.36
CA VAL A 100 -1.81 7.31 2.22
C VAL A 100 -1.42 6.51 0.99
N ALA A 101 -2.34 6.35 0.05
CA ALA A 101 -2.09 5.60 -1.16
C ALA A 101 -3.05 5.98 -2.30
N PRO A 102 -2.76 5.63 -3.56
CA PRO A 102 -3.72 5.72 -4.66
C PRO A 102 -5.05 5.01 -4.30
N PRO A 103 -6.21 5.51 -4.77
CA PRO A 103 -7.52 4.94 -4.42
C PRO A 103 -7.64 3.43 -4.64
N GLN A 104 -7.09 2.94 -5.76
CA GLN A 104 -7.10 1.51 -6.10
C GLN A 104 -6.24 0.70 -5.12
N PHE A 105 -5.03 1.18 -4.82
CA PHE A 105 -4.10 0.49 -3.93
C PHE A 105 -4.57 0.53 -2.46
N LEU A 106 -5.25 1.61 -2.03
CA LEU A 106 -5.95 1.64 -0.74
C LEU A 106 -6.98 0.52 -0.61
N GLY A 107 -7.71 0.21 -1.68
CA GLY A 107 -8.63 -0.94 -1.68
C GLY A 107 -7.92 -2.26 -1.39
N GLU A 108 -6.79 -2.51 -2.05
CA GLU A 108 -5.98 -3.71 -1.84
C GLU A 108 -5.36 -3.74 -0.43
N LEU A 109 -4.93 -2.59 0.11
CA LEU A 109 -4.47 -2.47 1.51
C LEU A 109 -5.56 -2.81 2.51
N ARG A 110 -6.79 -2.30 2.33
CA ARG A 110 -7.93 -2.65 3.21
C ARG A 110 -8.21 -4.14 3.18
N HIS A 111 -8.22 -4.75 2.00
CA HIS A 111 -8.39 -6.19 1.86
C HIS A 111 -7.27 -6.99 2.55
N ALA A 112 -6.03 -6.54 2.46
CA ALA A 112 -4.90 -7.16 3.15
C ALA A 112 -4.97 -7.01 4.69
N LEU A 113 -5.45 -5.87 5.17
CA LEU A 113 -5.64 -5.58 6.60
C LEU A 113 -6.84 -6.31 7.21
N SER A 114 -7.79 -6.79 6.42
CA SER A 114 -8.93 -7.59 6.93
C SER A 114 -8.47 -8.87 7.65
N SER A 115 -7.28 -9.40 7.34
CA SER A 115 -6.65 -10.51 8.05
C SER A 115 -5.92 -10.10 9.34
N HIS A 116 -5.76 -8.80 9.57
CA HIS A 116 -5.02 -8.18 10.68
C HIS A 116 -5.93 -7.21 11.46
N LYS A 117 -7.06 -7.71 11.96
CA LYS A 117 -8.12 -6.92 12.63
C LYS A 117 -7.63 -5.99 13.75
N ALA A 118 -6.54 -6.34 14.43
CA ALA A 118 -5.94 -5.49 15.45
C ALA A 118 -5.45 -4.16 14.85
N ILE A 119 -4.70 -4.22 13.76
CA ILE A 119 -4.19 -3.03 13.06
C ILE A 119 -5.32 -2.30 12.35
N GLU A 120 -6.22 -3.03 11.69
CA GLU A 120 -7.38 -2.45 10.99
C GLU A 120 -8.20 -1.52 11.88
N LYS A 121 -8.44 -1.91 13.14
CA LYS A 121 -9.18 -1.09 14.12
C LYS A 121 -8.43 0.15 14.59
N LEU A 122 -7.11 0.15 14.46
CA LEU A 122 -6.25 1.27 14.85
C LEU A 122 -6.00 2.23 13.67
N VAL A 123 -6.49 1.91 12.46
CA VAL A 123 -6.45 2.83 11.32
C VAL A 123 -7.45 3.97 11.58
N VAL A 124 -6.93 5.15 11.90
CA VAL A 124 -7.75 6.34 12.23
C VAL A 124 -8.00 7.24 11.03
N LYS A 125 -7.20 7.10 9.96
CA LYS A 125 -7.32 7.94 8.76
C LYS A 125 -6.75 7.28 7.51
N GLU A 126 -7.46 7.48 6.41
CA GLU A 126 -7.04 7.04 5.08
C GLU A 126 -7.11 8.22 4.11
N ILE A 127 -6.07 8.40 3.31
CA ILE A 127 -5.96 9.50 2.34
C ILE A 127 -5.71 8.91 0.97
N ALA A 128 -6.70 9.06 0.09
CA ALA A 128 -6.64 8.61 -1.29
C ALA A 128 -5.80 9.58 -2.13
N LYS A 129 -4.47 9.47 -2.03
CA LYS A 129 -3.52 10.32 -2.73
C LYS A 129 -2.27 9.54 -3.08
N ASP A 130 -1.81 9.74 -4.31
CA ASP A 130 -0.55 9.15 -4.78
C ASP A 130 0.63 10.07 -4.48
N PHE A 131 1.63 9.55 -3.76
CA PHE A 131 2.91 10.21 -3.52
C PHE A 131 4.00 9.41 -4.24
N PRO A 132 4.52 9.93 -5.37
CA PRO A 132 5.58 9.25 -6.10
C PRO A 132 6.91 9.34 -5.35
N ASP A 133 7.76 8.33 -5.53
CA ASP A 133 9.10 8.22 -4.94
C ASP A 133 10.04 9.38 -5.33
N THR A 134 9.73 10.06 -6.45
CA THR A 134 10.44 11.29 -6.88
C THR A 134 10.34 12.46 -5.90
N LEU A 135 9.40 12.43 -4.95
CA LEU A 135 9.30 13.44 -3.90
C LEU A 135 10.41 13.23 -2.87
N THR A 136 11.14 14.30 -2.58
CA THR A 136 12.09 14.28 -1.46
C THR A 136 11.36 14.07 -0.13
N GLU A 137 12.05 13.50 0.85
CA GLU A 137 11.49 13.29 2.20
C GLU A 137 10.91 14.58 2.79
N ALA A 138 11.62 15.70 2.66
CA ALA A 138 11.12 17.01 3.11
C ALA A 138 9.78 17.40 2.47
N LYS A 139 9.60 17.18 1.16
CA LYS A 139 8.35 17.46 0.46
C LYS A 139 7.24 16.47 0.84
N MET A 140 7.56 15.19 1.06
CA MET A 140 6.59 14.21 1.56
C MET A 140 6.11 14.61 2.94
N THR A 141 7.04 14.90 3.87
CA THR A 141 6.76 15.41 5.21
C THR A 141 5.87 16.65 5.18
N GLU A 142 6.20 17.66 4.37
CA GLU A 142 5.38 18.87 4.23
C GLU A 142 3.94 18.54 3.78
N LYS A 143 3.81 17.66 2.78
CA LYS A 143 2.49 17.22 2.29
C LYS A 143 1.72 16.43 3.34
N LEU A 144 2.39 15.58 4.12
CA LEU A 144 1.78 14.84 5.23
C LEU A 144 1.30 15.78 6.33
N CYS A 145 2.13 16.73 6.77
CA CYS A 145 1.74 17.72 7.76
C CYS A 145 0.46 18.48 7.34
N LYS A 146 0.38 18.89 6.07
CA LYS A 146 -0.83 19.53 5.51
C LYS A 146 -2.03 18.58 5.42
N ALA A 147 -1.83 17.34 4.99
CA ALA A 147 -2.91 16.37 4.80
C ALA A 147 -3.50 15.86 6.12
N PHE A 148 -2.69 15.85 7.19
CA PHE A 148 -3.07 15.42 8.53
C PHE A 148 -3.36 16.57 9.49
N ASP A 149 -3.22 17.82 9.04
CA ASP A 149 -3.40 19.03 9.85
C ASP A 149 -2.55 19.00 11.15
N LEU A 150 -1.32 18.48 11.04
CA LEU A 150 -0.46 18.19 12.19
C LEU A 150 0.09 19.45 12.89
N TRP A 151 0.06 20.60 12.22
CA TRP A 151 0.57 21.87 12.77
C TRP A 151 -0.48 22.73 13.46
N ASN A 152 -1.75 22.31 13.43
CA ASN A 152 -2.89 23.11 13.87
C ASN A 152 -3.53 22.57 15.17
N ARG A 153 -2.80 21.75 15.93
CA ARG A 153 -3.27 21.07 17.15
C ARG A 153 -2.44 21.41 18.40
#